data_AF-A0A8C5YFC5-F1
#
_entry.id   AF-A0A8C5YFC5-F1
#
_cell.length_a   1.000
_cell.length_b   1.000
_cell.length_c   1.000
_cell.angle_alpha   90.00
_cell.angle_beta   90.00
_cell.angle_gamma   90.00
#
_symmetry.space_group_name_H-M   'P 1'
#
loop_
_entity.id
_entity.type
_entity.pdbx_description
1 polymer ?
#
loop_
_entity_poly.entity_id
_entity_poly.type
_entity_poly.pdbx_seq_one_letter_code
_entity_poly.pdbx_strand_id
1 'polypeptide(L)'
;MTEYKKIVLLKGLENMNDYQFAAVKSLLVKDLKLTRKMQDDYNRIRISDLMEEKFPGAACVEKLIELVKDIESLKGLADKLRKEKLKVARKMRAKGRTPVKKNQEEVGPATPAPTTSDALTSEGADKTPVPQKRKVTIQESTEAKRNKASQEQSQPFFPPRPSTPAAMGHPLPAQIASPTPSNTSATQNQNTQAQRQAAARGNVLQKDQMTVMVLKATQPFEYESPDKGKNKMFHATVVSKTQFYQVKVFDINLKDKFVKLKIITVFDYMECNGILEINEASSVSEVGLDPKFEVPNSIIRNAIKTPKINYLHKQASGTMVYGLFKLQKKTVNKTNTVYEIQDNTGSMKVVGNGKWHDIKCEEGDKLRLYCFQLRTIDYTMKLMCGIHSFIKVIKTKKNKKESMNFN
;
A
#
# COMPACT_ATOMS: atom_id res chain seq x y z
N MET A 1 3.86 15.79 -11.95
CA MET A 1 3.00 14.73 -12.54
C MET A 1 2.21 15.33 -13.69
N THR A 2 2.33 14.79 -14.90
CA THR A 2 1.65 15.31 -16.10
C THR A 2 0.13 15.06 -16.06
N GLU A 3 -0.64 15.77 -16.86
CA GLU A 3 -2.10 15.55 -16.96
C GLU A 3 -2.43 14.16 -17.55
N TYR A 4 -1.56 13.59 -18.40
CA TYR A 4 -1.74 12.26 -18.97
C TYR A 4 -1.41 11.14 -17.97
N LYS A 5 -0.32 11.25 -17.20
CA LYS A 5 -0.03 10.34 -16.07
C LYS A 5 -1.17 10.30 -15.03
N LYS A 6 -1.84 11.44 -14.79
CA LYS A 6 -3.04 11.49 -13.93
C LYS A 6 -4.20 10.69 -14.51
N ILE A 7 -4.37 10.66 -15.83
CA ILE A 7 -5.37 9.81 -16.50
C ILE A 7 -4.99 8.33 -16.31
N VAL A 8 -3.74 7.95 -16.62
CA VAL A 8 -3.24 6.57 -16.46
C VAL A 8 -3.50 6.03 -15.05
N LEU A 9 -3.12 6.78 -14.01
CA LEU A 9 -3.33 6.35 -12.62
C LEU A 9 -4.80 6.44 -12.20
N LEU A 10 -5.35 7.65 -12.11
CA LEU A 10 -6.60 7.94 -11.38
C LEU A 10 -7.87 7.64 -12.20
N LYS A 11 -7.75 7.54 -13.53
CA LYS A 11 -8.86 7.23 -14.45
C LYS A 11 -8.69 5.89 -15.16
N GLY A 12 -7.52 5.25 -15.01
CA GLY A 12 -7.18 3.92 -15.53
C GLY A 12 -6.92 2.93 -14.40
N LEU A 13 -5.66 2.79 -13.97
CA LEU A 13 -5.18 1.72 -13.10
C LEU A 13 -5.91 1.63 -11.74
N GLU A 14 -6.33 2.75 -11.14
CA GLU A 14 -7.14 2.75 -9.90
C GLU A 14 -8.60 2.32 -10.10
N ASN A 15 -9.06 2.21 -11.35
CA ASN A 15 -10.42 1.77 -11.70
C ASN A 15 -10.44 0.28 -12.09
N MET A 16 -9.33 -0.43 -11.90
CA MET A 16 -9.17 -1.87 -12.11
C MET A 16 -9.13 -2.60 -10.76
N ASN A 17 -9.75 -3.77 -10.67
CA ASN A 17 -9.52 -4.68 -9.54
C ASN A 17 -8.08 -5.27 -9.58
N ASP A 18 -7.66 -5.97 -8.53
CA ASP A 18 -6.27 -6.45 -8.44
C ASP A 18 -5.93 -7.55 -9.45
N TYR A 19 -6.91 -8.37 -9.87
CA TYR A 19 -6.74 -9.35 -10.96
C TYR A 19 -6.52 -8.67 -12.32
N GLN A 20 -7.38 -7.70 -12.66
CA GLN A 20 -7.26 -6.88 -13.86
C GLN A 20 -5.92 -6.12 -13.90
N PHE A 21 -5.49 -5.57 -12.77
CA PHE A 21 -4.19 -4.90 -12.65
C PHE A 21 -3.01 -5.89 -12.78
N ALA A 22 -3.13 -7.11 -12.27
CA ALA A 22 -2.13 -8.16 -12.48
C ALA A 22 -2.05 -8.60 -13.94
N ALA A 23 -3.18 -8.77 -14.63
CA ALA A 23 -3.22 -9.06 -16.06
C ALA A 23 -2.56 -7.95 -16.89
N VAL A 24 -2.88 -6.68 -16.62
CA VAL A 24 -2.23 -5.52 -17.28
C VAL A 24 -0.72 -5.47 -17.00
N LYS A 25 -0.26 -5.80 -15.78
CA LYS A 25 1.17 -5.96 -15.49
C LYS A 25 1.82 -7.09 -16.30
N SER A 26 1.14 -8.23 -16.46
CA SER A 26 1.63 -9.36 -17.25
C SER A 26 1.74 -9.06 -18.76
N LEU A 27 0.87 -8.20 -19.30
CA LEU A 27 0.96 -7.75 -20.68
C LEU A 27 2.09 -6.72 -20.88
N LEU A 28 2.29 -5.81 -19.91
CA LEU A 28 3.33 -4.77 -19.93
C LEU A 28 4.77 -5.30 -19.73
N VAL A 29 4.98 -6.61 -19.57
CA VAL A 29 6.29 -7.21 -19.25
C VAL A 29 7.37 -6.84 -20.26
N LYS A 30 7.08 -6.96 -21.57
CA LYS A 30 8.04 -6.62 -22.62
C LYS A 30 8.21 -5.09 -22.76
N ASP A 31 7.11 -4.36 -22.71
CA ASP A 31 7.06 -2.90 -22.87
C ASP A 31 7.86 -2.15 -21.79
N LEU A 32 7.64 -2.49 -20.52
CA LEU A 32 8.25 -1.83 -19.35
C LEU A 32 9.43 -2.63 -18.76
N LYS A 33 9.89 -3.71 -19.43
CA LYS A 33 10.97 -4.60 -18.99
C LYS A 33 10.77 -5.17 -17.57
N LEU A 34 9.55 -5.53 -17.20
CA LEU A 34 9.22 -5.96 -15.83
C LEU A 34 9.73 -7.38 -15.53
N THR A 35 10.72 -7.51 -14.66
CA THR A 35 11.08 -8.81 -14.07
C THR A 35 9.91 -9.37 -13.24
N ARG A 36 9.87 -10.68 -12.96
CA ARG A 36 8.80 -11.28 -12.13
C ARG A 36 8.64 -10.55 -10.79
N LYS A 37 9.75 -10.32 -10.08
CA LYS A 37 9.78 -9.53 -8.84
C LYS A 37 9.19 -8.11 -9.02
N MET A 38 9.45 -7.43 -10.13
CA MET A 38 8.84 -6.12 -10.40
C MET A 38 7.33 -6.22 -10.63
N GLN A 39 6.85 -7.29 -11.29
CA GLN A 39 5.41 -7.52 -11.44
C GLN A 39 4.73 -7.76 -10.08
N ASP A 40 5.40 -8.42 -9.14
CA ASP A 40 4.90 -8.65 -7.78
C ASP A 40 4.94 -7.35 -6.93
N ASP A 41 6.11 -6.72 -6.83
CA ASP A 41 6.37 -5.55 -5.97
C ASP A 41 5.70 -4.25 -6.45
N TYR A 42 5.46 -4.08 -7.77
CA TYR A 42 5.03 -2.78 -8.29
C TYR A 42 3.52 -2.56 -8.18
N ASN A 43 3.20 -1.49 -7.45
CA ASN A 43 1.85 -0.96 -7.28
C ASN A 43 1.42 -0.09 -8.48
N ARG A 44 0.15 0.32 -8.50
CA ARG A 44 -0.45 1.15 -9.56
C ARG A 44 0.32 2.45 -9.82
N ILE A 45 0.90 3.05 -8.78
CA ILE A 45 1.72 4.27 -8.88
C ILE A 45 3.01 3.97 -9.67
N ARG A 46 3.81 2.98 -9.26
CA ARG A 46 5.06 2.60 -9.96
C ARG A 46 4.83 2.19 -11.41
N ILE A 47 3.75 1.49 -11.71
CA ILE A 47 3.39 1.18 -13.11
C ILE A 47 3.03 2.46 -13.87
N SER A 48 2.26 3.39 -13.28
CA SER A 48 2.00 4.70 -13.91
C SER A 48 3.26 5.58 -14.05
N ASP A 49 4.27 5.39 -13.20
CA ASP A 49 5.57 6.05 -13.30
C ASP A 49 6.32 5.58 -14.55
N LEU A 50 6.47 4.25 -14.67
CA LEU A 50 7.15 3.60 -15.80
C LEU A 50 6.40 3.75 -17.13
N MET A 51 5.06 3.79 -17.12
CA MET A 51 4.29 4.04 -18.34
C MET A 51 4.48 5.47 -18.87
N GLU A 52 4.60 6.48 -18.02
CA GLU A 52 4.91 7.86 -18.47
C GLU A 52 6.36 7.98 -18.95
N GLU A 53 7.30 7.31 -18.27
CA GLU A 53 8.72 7.28 -18.66
C GLU A 53 8.93 6.59 -20.01
N LYS A 54 8.28 5.44 -20.23
CA LYS A 54 8.41 4.64 -21.45
C LYS A 54 7.57 5.17 -22.63
N PHE A 55 6.43 5.81 -22.35
CA PHE A 55 5.48 6.30 -23.36
C PHE A 55 5.06 7.76 -23.07
N PRO A 56 5.92 8.76 -23.32
CA PRO A 56 5.69 10.13 -22.87
C PRO A 56 4.38 10.77 -23.33
N GLY A 57 3.75 11.54 -22.43
CA GLY A 57 2.59 12.37 -22.76
C GLY A 57 1.35 11.55 -23.15
N ALA A 58 0.79 11.79 -24.35
CA ALA A 58 -0.44 11.12 -24.77
C ALA A 58 -0.28 9.60 -24.99
N ALA A 59 0.95 9.13 -25.26
CA ALA A 59 1.24 7.75 -25.60
C ALA A 59 0.99 6.78 -24.44
N CYS A 60 1.24 7.16 -23.17
CA CYS A 60 0.95 6.30 -22.02
C CYS A 60 -0.55 5.98 -21.88
N VAL A 61 -1.43 6.93 -22.23
CA VAL A 61 -2.88 6.74 -22.22
C VAL A 61 -3.33 5.91 -23.42
N GLU A 62 -2.72 6.10 -24.59
CA GLU A 62 -2.94 5.24 -25.77
C GLU A 62 -2.56 3.79 -25.50
N LYS A 63 -1.38 3.55 -24.90
CA LYS A 63 -0.92 2.22 -24.55
C LYS A 63 -1.81 1.55 -23.49
N LEU A 64 -2.31 2.33 -22.52
CA LEU A 64 -3.29 1.79 -21.57
C LEU A 64 -4.63 1.45 -22.24
N ILE A 65 -5.12 2.29 -23.17
CA ILE A 65 -6.33 2.01 -23.95
C ILE A 65 -6.15 0.76 -24.82
N GLU A 66 -4.98 0.57 -25.43
CA GLU A 66 -4.65 -0.63 -26.22
C GLU A 66 -4.79 -1.90 -25.38
N LEU A 67 -4.19 -1.93 -24.20
CA LEU A 67 -4.14 -3.12 -23.34
C LEU A 67 -5.47 -3.52 -22.70
N VAL A 68 -6.42 -2.58 -22.59
CA VAL A 68 -7.70 -2.81 -21.89
C VAL A 68 -8.91 -2.89 -22.82
N LYS A 69 -8.75 -2.60 -24.12
CA LYS A 69 -9.83 -2.75 -25.12
C LYS A 69 -10.22 -4.22 -25.34
N ASP A 70 -9.25 -5.13 -25.21
CA ASP A 70 -9.38 -6.57 -25.50
C ASP A 70 -9.78 -7.37 -24.24
N ILE A 71 -9.89 -6.71 -23.09
CA ILE A 71 -10.37 -7.28 -21.83
C ILE A 71 -11.83 -6.86 -21.69
N GLU A 72 -12.78 -7.79 -21.91
CA GLU A 72 -14.22 -7.45 -21.99
C GLU A 72 -14.73 -6.71 -20.72
N SER A 73 -14.26 -7.12 -19.53
CA SER A 73 -14.58 -6.45 -18.26
C SER A 73 -14.00 -5.04 -18.08
N LEU A 74 -13.16 -4.56 -19.00
CA LEU A 74 -12.55 -3.22 -19.02
C LEU A 74 -12.92 -2.40 -20.28
N LYS A 75 -13.78 -2.90 -21.16
CA LYS A 75 -14.21 -2.23 -22.40
C LYS A 75 -14.76 -0.81 -22.14
N GLY A 76 -15.61 -0.66 -21.13
CA GLY A 76 -16.10 0.65 -20.68
C GLY A 76 -15.03 1.57 -20.05
N LEU A 77 -13.93 1.00 -19.52
CA LEU A 77 -12.77 1.76 -19.06
C LEU A 77 -11.97 2.33 -20.24
N ALA A 78 -11.83 1.57 -21.34
CA ALA A 78 -11.19 2.06 -22.56
C ALA A 78 -11.89 3.33 -23.10
N ASP A 79 -13.22 3.35 -23.14
CA ASP A 79 -13.99 4.52 -23.59
C ASP A 79 -13.95 5.70 -22.62
N LYS A 80 -13.90 5.43 -21.31
CA LYS A 80 -13.64 6.45 -20.29
C LYS A 80 -12.27 7.11 -20.50
N LEU A 81 -11.23 6.32 -20.74
CA LEU A 81 -9.87 6.79 -21.03
C LEU A 81 -9.80 7.59 -22.35
N ARG A 82 -10.45 7.12 -23.43
CA ARG A 82 -10.58 7.86 -24.71
C ARG A 82 -11.20 9.25 -24.49
N LYS A 83 -12.29 9.33 -23.71
CA LYS A 83 -12.98 10.60 -23.38
C LYS A 83 -12.10 11.54 -22.55
N GLU A 84 -11.41 11.05 -21.51
CA GLU A 84 -10.52 11.89 -20.68
C GLU A 84 -9.27 12.37 -21.46
N LYS A 85 -8.68 11.52 -22.31
CA LYS A 85 -7.58 11.90 -23.23
C LYS A 85 -7.98 13.09 -24.10
N LEU A 86 -9.17 13.05 -24.71
CA LEU A 86 -9.68 14.13 -25.56
C LEU A 86 -9.95 15.42 -24.79
N LYS A 87 -10.44 15.34 -23.55
CA LYS A 87 -10.60 16.51 -22.66
C LYS A 87 -9.26 17.19 -22.38
N VAL A 88 -8.22 16.43 -22.03
CA VAL A 88 -6.87 16.99 -21.79
C VAL A 88 -6.28 17.58 -23.06
N ALA A 89 -6.40 16.90 -24.22
CA ALA A 89 -5.93 17.43 -25.50
C ALA A 89 -6.60 18.78 -25.85
N ARG A 90 -7.92 18.92 -25.66
CA ARG A 90 -8.66 20.18 -25.83
C ARG A 90 -8.18 21.26 -24.85
N LYS A 91 -8.02 20.91 -23.56
CA LYS A 91 -7.55 21.82 -22.50
C LYS A 91 -6.13 22.34 -22.76
N MET A 92 -5.24 21.51 -23.29
CA MET A 92 -3.89 21.91 -23.68
C MET A 92 -3.89 22.84 -24.91
N ARG A 93 -4.68 22.52 -25.95
CA ARG A 93 -4.85 23.40 -27.12
C ARG A 93 -5.44 24.76 -26.76
N ALA A 94 -6.40 24.81 -25.82
CA ALA A 94 -6.97 26.07 -25.32
C ALA A 94 -5.93 26.91 -24.56
N LYS A 95 -5.09 26.28 -23.73
CA LYS A 95 -4.00 26.98 -23.01
C LYS A 95 -2.85 27.45 -23.90
N GLY A 96 -2.64 26.82 -25.06
CA GLY A 96 -1.65 27.23 -26.05
C GLY A 96 -2.08 28.39 -26.96
N ARG A 97 -3.30 28.93 -26.79
CA ARG A 97 -3.82 30.03 -27.60
C ARG A 97 -3.94 31.30 -26.76
N THR A 98 -2.96 32.20 -26.91
CA THR A 98 -3.00 33.54 -26.30
C THR A 98 -4.30 34.25 -26.67
N PRO A 99 -4.98 34.94 -25.73
CA PRO A 99 -6.11 35.78 -26.09
C PRO A 99 -5.63 36.93 -26.98
N VAL A 100 -6.07 36.97 -28.23
CA VAL A 100 -6.04 38.21 -29.02
C VAL A 100 -6.98 39.18 -28.32
N LYS A 101 -6.46 40.33 -27.89
CA LYS A 101 -7.30 41.41 -27.36
C LYS A 101 -8.30 41.83 -28.43
N LYS A 102 -9.56 41.48 -28.26
CA LYS A 102 -10.65 42.34 -28.74
C LYS A 102 -10.83 43.42 -27.67
N ASN A 103 -10.36 44.62 -27.96
CA ASN A 103 -10.89 45.79 -27.27
C ASN A 103 -12.36 45.89 -27.67
N GLN A 104 -13.26 46.00 -26.70
CA GLN A 104 -14.58 46.59 -26.95
C GLN A 104 -14.46 48.06 -26.60
N GLU A 105 -14.78 48.90 -27.57
CA GLU A 105 -14.98 50.33 -27.42
C GLU A 105 -16.24 50.62 -28.25
N GLU A 106 -17.24 51.23 -27.63
CA GLU A 106 -18.60 51.29 -28.13
C GLU A 106 -19.02 52.74 -28.38
N VAL A 107 -19.32 53.06 -29.63
CA VAL A 107 -20.28 54.05 -30.15
C VAL A 107 -20.10 54.09 -31.68
N GLY A 108 -21.20 54.07 -32.44
CA GLY A 108 -21.20 54.18 -33.91
C GLY A 108 -21.54 55.61 -34.39
N PRO A 109 -22.13 55.81 -35.59
CA PRO A 109 -22.43 54.82 -36.64
C PRO A 109 -22.04 55.25 -38.08
N ALA A 110 -21.91 54.30 -39.02
CA ALA A 110 -22.13 54.52 -40.47
C ALA A 110 -22.14 53.20 -41.29
N THR A 111 -22.84 53.19 -42.42
CA THR A 111 -22.90 52.17 -43.49
C THR A 111 -23.31 52.96 -44.76
N PRO A 112 -22.93 52.63 -46.03
CA PRO A 112 -22.68 51.27 -46.54
C PRO A 112 -21.54 51.04 -47.57
N ALA A 113 -21.22 49.74 -47.76
CA ALA A 113 -20.95 48.92 -48.98
C ALA A 113 -20.65 49.55 -50.37
N PRO A 114 -20.19 48.76 -51.39
CA PRO A 114 -19.33 47.55 -51.43
C PRO A 114 -18.20 47.66 -52.50
N THR A 115 -17.66 46.51 -52.99
CA THR A 115 -16.82 46.27 -54.22
C THR A 115 -15.38 45.80 -53.94
N THR A 116 -14.64 44.99 -54.72
CA THR A 116 -14.87 43.74 -55.51
C THR A 116 -13.47 43.28 -55.99
N SER A 117 -13.15 41.98 -55.90
CA SER A 117 -12.02 41.27 -56.56
C SER A 117 -10.58 41.84 -56.29
N ASP A 118 -9.45 41.29 -56.77
CA ASP A 118 -9.22 40.15 -57.69
C ASP A 118 -7.95 39.30 -57.37
N ALA A 119 -7.68 38.36 -58.27
CA ALA A 119 -6.84 37.16 -58.17
C ALA A 119 -5.28 37.28 -58.17
N LEU A 120 -4.65 36.16 -57.80
CA LEU A 120 -3.42 35.52 -58.36
C LEU A 120 -1.98 36.11 -58.17
N THR A 121 -1.13 35.24 -57.60
CA THR A 121 0.30 34.91 -57.90
C THR A 121 1.36 35.98 -58.23
N SER A 122 2.51 35.87 -57.55
CA SER A 122 3.81 35.62 -58.24
C SER A 122 4.85 35.00 -57.29
N GLU A 123 5.91 34.42 -57.87
CA GLU A 123 7.12 33.95 -57.19
C GLU A 123 8.14 35.11 -56.96
N GLY A 124 9.16 34.88 -56.13
CA GLY A 124 10.30 35.80 -55.98
C GLY A 124 11.23 35.38 -54.84
N ALA A 125 12.51 35.17 -55.14
CA ALA A 125 13.50 34.60 -54.20
C ALA A 125 14.43 35.64 -53.54
N ASP A 126 15.10 35.17 -52.47
CA ASP A 126 16.32 35.72 -51.84
C ASP A 126 16.35 37.20 -51.38
N LYS A 127 16.45 37.37 -50.05
CA LYS A 127 17.75 37.68 -49.41
C LYS A 127 17.70 37.61 -47.88
N THR A 128 18.72 36.99 -47.28
CA THR A 128 19.06 37.16 -45.86
C THR A 128 20.01 38.36 -45.73
N PRO A 129 19.93 39.17 -44.65
CA PRO A 129 21.12 39.27 -43.80
C PRO A 129 20.87 39.46 -42.29
N VAL A 130 21.65 38.72 -41.49
CA VAL A 130 22.30 39.11 -40.21
C VAL A 130 21.44 39.56 -39.00
N PRO A 131 21.55 38.89 -37.83
CA PRO A 131 20.98 39.36 -36.56
C PRO A 131 21.90 40.32 -35.79
N GLN A 132 21.35 41.19 -34.93
CA GLN A 132 22.13 42.03 -34.00
C GLN A 132 21.78 41.80 -32.52
N LYS A 133 22.78 42.00 -31.65
CA LYS A 133 22.76 41.78 -30.18
C LYS A 133 22.57 43.08 -29.40
N ARG A 134 21.98 42.98 -28.19
CA ARG A 134 22.41 43.57 -26.89
C ARG A 134 21.30 43.40 -25.84
N LYS A 135 21.52 43.48 -24.52
CA LYS A 135 22.59 43.09 -23.56
C LYS A 135 22.02 43.33 -22.13
N VAL A 136 22.72 42.91 -21.05
CA VAL A 136 22.55 43.18 -19.59
C VAL A 136 21.95 41.93 -18.90
N THR A 137 22.63 41.13 -18.04
CA THR A 137 23.62 41.38 -16.94
C THR A 137 22.91 42.01 -15.72
N ILE A 138 23.25 41.87 -14.43
CA ILE A 138 24.38 41.36 -13.61
C ILE A 138 23.77 40.21 -12.72
N GLN A 139 24.42 39.30 -11.99
CA GLN A 139 25.71 39.27 -11.28
C GLN A 139 26.23 37.83 -11.06
N GLU A 140 27.52 37.69 -10.76
CA GLU A 140 28.14 36.56 -10.03
C GLU A 140 29.05 37.16 -8.94
N SER A 141 29.25 36.48 -7.81
CA SER A 141 30.14 36.98 -6.74
C SER A 141 30.76 35.84 -5.92
N THR A 142 32.09 35.71 -6.02
CA THR A 142 32.91 34.91 -5.11
C THR A 142 34.03 35.80 -4.57
N GLU A 143 34.19 35.88 -3.26
CA GLU A 143 35.49 36.21 -2.66
C GLU A 143 35.64 35.45 -1.33
N ALA A 144 36.90 35.21 -0.91
CA ALA A 144 37.25 34.11 -0.02
C ALA A 144 38.09 34.54 1.19
N LYS A 145 37.99 33.73 2.25
CA LYS A 145 38.93 33.59 3.38
C LYS A 145 38.60 32.25 4.07
N ARG A 146 39.56 31.45 4.59
CA ARG A 146 40.96 31.72 4.94
C ARG A 146 41.79 30.42 5.12
N ASN A 147 43.13 30.51 4.97
CA ASN A 147 44.20 29.58 5.44
C ASN A 147 44.39 28.17 4.80
N LYS A 148 45.19 28.13 3.73
CA LYS A 148 46.48 27.39 3.58
C LYS A 148 46.93 26.43 4.71
N ALA A 149 47.22 25.15 4.39
CA ALA A 149 48.58 24.54 4.42
C ALA A 149 48.63 23.00 4.17
N SER A 150 49.57 22.59 3.30
CA SER A 150 50.15 21.23 3.08
C SER A 150 49.25 20.03 2.75
N GLN A 151 49.81 19.09 1.98
CA GLN A 151 49.17 17.84 1.55
C GLN A 151 50.24 16.74 1.47
N GLU A 152 50.04 15.64 2.20
CA GLU A 152 50.84 14.42 2.10
C GLU A 152 49.89 13.23 1.92
N GLN A 153 50.25 12.27 1.07
CA GLN A 153 49.33 11.28 0.53
C GLN A 153 49.87 9.86 0.72
N SER A 154 49.12 9.03 1.44
CA SER A 154 49.42 7.60 1.62
C SER A 154 48.34 6.71 1.01
N GLN A 155 48.73 5.77 0.15
CA GLN A 155 47.92 4.64 -0.30
C GLN A 155 48.54 3.31 0.18
N PRO A 156 47.73 2.25 0.22
CA PRO A 156 48.16 0.93 -0.27
C PRO A 156 47.26 0.51 -1.46
N PHE A 157 47.78 0.17 -2.65
CA PHE A 157 48.69 -0.93 -3.04
C PHE A 157 48.08 -2.35 -3.09
N PHE A 158 47.77 -2.76 -4.32
CA PHE A 158 47.89 -4.10 -4.94
C PHE A 158 48.74 -3.91 -6.23
N PRO A 159 49.21 -4.92 -7.01
CA PRO A 159 48.93 -6.37 -7.08
C PRO A 159 50.28 -7.17 -7.11
N PRO A 160 50.58 -8.20 -7.96
CA PRO A 160 49.80 -9.27 -8.64
C PRO A 160 50.33 -10.72 -8.40
N ARG A 161 49.83 -11.70 -9.17
CA ARG A 161 50.25 -13.13 -9.19
C ARG A 161 51.03 -13.49 -10.48
N PRO A 162 52.09 -14.30 -10.38
CA PRO A 162 52.25 -15.57 -11.13
C PRO A 162 52.46 -16.75 -10.12
N SER A 163 52.72 -18.03 -10.44
CA SER A 163 52.96 -18.78 -11.68
C SER A 163 52.40 -20.24 -11.54
N THR A 164 53.08 -21.24 -12.12
CA THR A 164 52.91 -22.72 -11.99
C THR A 164 54.31 -23.40 -12.00
N PRO A 165 54.48 -24.65 -11.53
CA PRO A 165 54.58 -25.79 -12.45
C PRO A 165 53.82 -27.06 -11.97
N ALA A 166 53.94 -28.20 -12.68
CA ALA A 166 52.94 -29.28 -12.68
C ALA A 166 53.50 -30.73 -12.56
N ALA A 167 52.56 -31.70 -12.59
CA ALA A 167 52.68 -33.14 -12.90
C ALA A 167 52.57 -34.15 -11.74
N MET A 168 52.04 -35.34 -12.09
CA MET A 168 51.76 -36.55 -11.28
C MET A 168 50.68 -36.40 -10.18
N GLY A 169 49.68 -37.28 -10.04
CA GLY A 169 49.25 -38.41 -10.89
C GLY A 169 47.97 -39.07 -10.36
N HIS A 170 47.17 -39.68 -11.25
CA HIS A 170 46.00 -40.55 -10.96
C HIS A 170 46.48 -42.03 -10.90
N PRO A 171 45.78 -43.00 -10.23
CA PRO A 171 44.35 -43.30 -10.43
C PRO A 171 43.52 -43.83 -9.22
N LEU A 172 42.23 -44.09 -9.47
CA LEU A 172 41.37 -44.98 -8.67
C LEU A 172 41.70 -46.47 -8.95
N PRO A 173 41.33 -47.38 -8.03
CA PRO A 173 40.32 -48.40 -8.40
C PRO A 173 39.04 -48.32 -7.55
N ALA A 174 38.00 -49.07 -7.95
CA ALA A 174 36.71 -49.16 -7.26
C ALA A 174 36.48 -50.55 -6.64
N GLN A 175 35.43 -50.73 -5.81
CA GLN A 175 34.60 -51.96 -5.80
C GLN A 175 33.32 -51.88 -4.93
N ILE A 176 32.22 -52.43 -5.50
CA ILE A 176 31.08 -53.13 -4.83
C ILE A 176 30.12 -52.27 -3.97
N ALA A 177 28.90 -52.78 -3.69
CA ALA A 177 27.72 -51.99 -3.32
C ALA A 177 26.74 -52.68 -2.33
N SER A 178 25.80 -51.88 -1.80
CA SER A 178 24.53 -52.26 -1.12
C SER A 178 24.60 -52.82 0.32
N PRO A 179 23.53 -52.72 1.16
CA PRO A 179 22.37 -51.81 1.14
C PRO A 179 22.10 -51.08 2.51
N THR A 180 20.98 -50.36 2.60
CA THR A 180 20.33 -49.73 3.79
C THR A 180 19.99 -50.73 4.92
N PRO A 181 19.65 -50.33 6.19
CA PRO A 181 18.90 -49.10 6.59
C PRO A 181 19.20 -48.43 7.97
N SER A 182 18.36 -47.42 8.30
CA SER A 182 17.84 -47.05 9.65
C SER A 182 18.57 -46.09 10.62
N ASN A 183 17.79 -45.06 11.02
CA ASN A 183 17.58 -44.51 12.38
C ASN A 183 18.64 -43.64 13.13
N THR A 184 18.23 -42.37 13.27
CA THR A 184 18.12 -41.63 14.56
C THR A 184 19.36 -41.22 15.36
N SER A 185 19.70 -39.93 15.26
CA SER A 185 20.27 -39.09 16.33
C SER A 185 19.84 -37.63 16.04
N ALA A 186 19.40 -36.77 16.98
CA ALA A 186 19.90 -36.42 18.32
C ALA A 186 21.33 -35.86 18.25
N THR A 187 21.57 -34.55 18.14
CA THR A 187 20.95 -33.43 18.87
C THR A 187 21.32 -32.09 18.18
N GLN A 188 20.72 -30.96 18.60
CA GLN A 188 21.44 -29.90 19.33
C GLN A 188 20.51 -28.71 19.64
N ASN A 189 20.50 -28.24 20.89
CA ASN A 189 19.86 -26.97 21.23
C ASN A 189 20.73 -25.80 20.73
N GLN A 190 20.19 -24.95 19.86
CA GLN A 190 20.77 -23.63 19.59
C GLN A 190 19.70 -22.55 19.79
N ASN A 191 20.02 -21.56 20.64
CA ASN A 191 19.17 -20.40 20.90
C ASN A 191 19.24 -19.40 19.73
N THR A 192 18.61 -19.73 18.60
CA THR A 192 18.51 -18.80 17.48
C THR A 192 17.37 -17.81 17.73
N GLN A 193 17.70 -16.57 18.08
CA GLN A 193 16.76 -15.44 18.03
C GLN A 193 16.42 -15.15 16.56
N ALA A 194 15.58 -16.00 15.97
CA ALA A 194 15.21 -15.96 14.57
C ALA A 194 14.29 -14.75 14.29
N GLN A 195 14.91 -13.59 14.13
CA GLN A 195 14.33 -12.40 13.51
C GLN A 195 13.94 -12.77 12.07
N ARG A 196 12.73 -13.33 11.90
CA ARG A 196 12.25 -13.81 10.60
C ARG A 196 12.38 -12.70 9.57
N GLN A 197 13.11 -13.02 8.50
CA GLN A 197 13.20 -12.19 7.30
C GLN A 197 11.79 -11.90 6.77
N ALA A 198 11.61 -10.75 6.12
CA ALA A 198 10.30 -10.28 5.69
C ALA A 198 9.62 -11.32 4.76
N ALA A 199 8.62 -12.02 5.29
CA ALA A 199 7.86 -13.01 4.54
C ALA A 199 7.19 -12.37 3.32
N ALA A 200 7.12 -13.12 2.22
CA ALA A 200 6.59 -12.62 0.96
C ALA A 200 5.13 -12.15 1.10
N ARG A 201 4.77 -11.09 0.37
CA ARG A 201 3.41 -10.50 0.34
C ARG A 201 2.42 -11.32 -0.50
N GLY A 202 2.46 -12.64 -0.37
CA GLY A 202 1.44 -13.55 -0.92
C GLY A 202 0.42 -13.94 0.15
N ASN A 203 -0.79 -14.29 -0.28
CA ASN A 203 -1.70 -15.06 0.57
C ASN A 203 -1.18 -16.50 0.60
N VAL A 204 -0.66 -16.97 1.74
CA VAL A 204 -0.16 -18.35 1.86
C VAL A 204 -1.30 -19.22 2.38
N LEU A 205 -1.78 -20.14 1.56
CA LEU A 205 -2.63 -21.25 2.01
C LEU A 205 -1.76 -22.21 2.81
N GLN A 206 -2.03 -22.33 4.11
CA GLN A 206 -1.40 -23.31 4.98
C GLN A 206 -2.29 -24.56 5.01
N LYS A 207 -1.80 -25.65 4.40
CA LYS A 207 -2.47 -26.96 4.45
C LYS A 207 -2.21 -27.72 5.76
N ASP A 208 -1.30 -27.21 6.59
CA ASP A 208 -0.98 -27.80 7.89
C ASP A 208 -2.07 -27.47 8.91
N GLN A 209 -2.50 -28.46 9.68
CA GLN A 209 -3.39 -28.23 10.82
C GLN A 209 -2.69 -27.38 11.90
N MET A 210 -3.41 -26.49 12.57
CA MET A 210 -2.88 -25.74 13.72
C MET A 210 -3.85 -25.74 14.91
N THR A 211 -3.40 -26.33 16.02
CA THR A 211 -4.11 -26.30 17.31
C THR A 211 -3.80 -25.01 18.08
N VAL A 212 -4.85 -24.30 18.50
CA VAL A 212 -4.77 -23.01 19.19
C VAL A 212 -5.81 -22.89 20.30
N MET A 213 -5.48 -22.15 21.36
CA MET A 213 -6.44 -21.73 22.39
C MET A 213 -7.00 -20.34 22.04
N VAL A 214 -8.32 -20.15 22.19
CA VAL A 214 -9.00 -18.89 21.88
C VAL A 214 -8.95 -17.93 23.07
N LEU A 215 -8.38 -16.72 22.90
CA LEU A 215 -8.29 -15.72 23.97
C LEU A 215 -9.45 -14.73 24.00
N LYS A 216 -10.02 -14.40 22.84
CA LYS A 216 -11.14 -13.46 22.68
C LYS A 216 -11.73 -13.58 21.27
N ALA A 217 -13.04 -13.40 21.16
CA ALA A 217 -13.74 -13.20 19.90
C ALA A 217 -14.70 -12.00 20.01
N THR A 218 -14.96 -11.32 18.90
CA THR A 218 -16.04 -10.34 18.77
C THR A 218 -17.38 -11.06 18.59
N GLN A 219 -18.49 -10.30 18.63
CA GLN A 219 -19.72 -10.77 18.01
C GLN A 219 -19.62 -10.65 16.48
N PRO A 220 -20.40 -11.43 15.72
CA PRO A 220 -20.55 -11.23 14.28
C PRO A 220 -20.97 -9.79 13.96
N PHE A 221 -20.40 -9.23 12.89
CA PHE A 221 -20.73 -7.90 12.38
C PHE A 221 -20.76 -7.91 10.86
N GLU A 222 -21.55 -7.01 10.28
CA GLU A 222 -21.69 -6.89 8.83
C GLU A 222 -20.51 -6.16 8.19
N TYR A 223 -20.06 -6.67 7.05
CA TYR A 223 -19.08 -6.05 6.17
C TYR A 223 -19.53 -6.20 4.71
N GLU A 224 -18.93 -5.41 3.84
CA GLU A 224 -19.24 -5.42 2.42
C GLU A 224 -17.96 -5.72 1.65
N SER A 225 -17.99 -6.77 0.83
CA SER A 225 -16.91 -7.15 -0.07
C SER A 225 -17.29 -6.81 -1.51
N PRO A 226 -16.32 -6.49 -2.40
CA PRO A 226 -16.63 -6.23 -3.80
C PRO A 226 -17.29 -7.42 -4.51
N ASP A 227 -16.88 -8.63 -4.16
CA ASP A 227 -17.17 -9.84 -4.94
C ASP A 227 -18.37 -10.64 -4.42
N LYS A 228 -18.65 -10.57 -3.10
CA LYS A 228 -19.79 -11.25 -2.46
C LYS A 228 -20.82 -10.28 -1.83
N GLY A 229 -20.64 -8.97 -1.96
CA GLY A 229 -21.52 -7.97 -1.37
C GLY A 229 -21.55 -8.02 0.17
N LYS A 230 -22.73 -7.82 0.76
CA LYS A 230 -22.95 -7.77 2.22
C LYS A 230 -22.86 -9.16 2.84
N ASN A 231 -21.90 -9.34 3.74
CA ASN A 231 -21.61 -10.59 4.45
C ASN A 231 -21.42 -10.31 5.95
N LYS A 232 -21.34 -11.36 6.76
CA LYS A 232 -21.06 -11.27 8.20
C LYS A 232 -19.76 -11.97 8.52
N MET A 233 -18.98 -11.42 9.46
CA MET A 233 -17.73 -12.02 9.93
C MET A 233 -17.55 -11.71 11.42
N PHE A 234 -16.58 -12.36 12.07
CA PHE A 234 -16.07 -11.90 13.36
C PHE A 234 -14.54 -11.92 13.41
N HIS A 235 -13.97 -11.07 14.27
CA HIS A 235 -12.56 -11.12 14.66
C HIS A 235 -12.36 -11.99 15.88
N ALA A 236 -11.29 -12.77 15.91
CA ALA A 236 -10.79 -13.46 17.08
C ALA A 236 -9.28 -13.22 17.28
N THR A 237 -8.78 -13.58 18.47
CA THR A 237 -7.35 -13.70 18.75
C THR A 237 -7.12 -15.04 19.42
N VAL A 238 -6.15 -15.78 18.91
CA VAL A 238 -5.84 -17.15 19.32
C VAL A 238 -4.34 -17.27 19.63
N VAL A 239 -3.95 -18.30 20.37
CA VAL A 239 -2.55 -18.60 20.72
C VAL A 239 -2.22 -20.06 20.45
N SER A 240 -1.10 -20.28 19.77
CA SER A 240 -0.41 -21.57 19.76
C SER A 240 0.54 -21.64 20.97
N LYS A 241 1.25 -22.76 21.11
CA LYS A 241 2.31 -22.90 22.14
C LYS A 241 3.50 -21.94 21.93
N THR A 242 3.65 -21.33 20.75
CA THR A 242 4.81 -20.51 20.35
C THR A 242 4.50 -19.05 20.06
N GLN A 243 3.30 -18.72 19.55
CA GLN A 243 2.93 -17.34 19.19
C GLN A 243 1.42 -17.08 19.26
N PHE A 244 1.02 -15.82 19.02
CA PHE A 244 -0.38 -15.44 18.91
C PHE A 244 -0.72 -14.99 17.50
N TYR A 245 -2.00 -15.13 17.13
CA TYR A 245 -2.52 -14.69 15.84
C TYR A 245 -3.78 -13.85 16.04
N GLN A 246 -3.93 -12.82 15.22
CA GLN A 246 -5.25 -12.21 14.97
C GLN A 246 -5.93 -13.03 13.87
N VAL A 247 -7.25 -13.20 13.95
CA VAL A 247 -8.01 -14.08 13.07
C VAL A 247 -9.24 -13.34 12.52
N LYS A 248 -9.43 -13.39 11.21
CA LYS A 248 -10.71 -13.10 10.54
C LYS A 248 -11.44 -14.43 10.35
N VAL A 249 -12.65 -14.55 10.86
CA VAL A 249 -13.52 -15.71 10.64
C VAL A 249 -14.71 -15.26 9.81
N PHE A 250 -14.77 -15.75 8.56
CA PHE A 250 -15.82 -15.39 7.61
C PHE A 250 -17.06 -16.29 7.72
N ASP A 251 -16.89 -17.56 8.12
CA ASP A 251 -18.04 -18.38 8.51
C ASP A 251 -18.49 -18.05 9.94
N ILE A 252 -19.68 -17.45 10.05
CA ILE A 252 -20.28 -17.12 11.35
C ILE A 252 -20.81 -18.35 12.10
N ASN A 253 -21.03 -19.49 11.45
CA ASN A 253 -21.49 -20.73 12.09
C ASN A 253 -20.42 -21.34 13.01
N LEU A 254 -19.14 -20.99 12.81
CA LEU A 254 -18.04 -21.38 13.70
C LEU A 254 -18.05 -20.62 15.04
N LYS A 255 -18.98 -19.67 15.25
CA LYS A 255 -18.96 -18.74 16.39
C LYS A 255 -18.85 -19.43 17.77
N ASP A 256 -19.50 -20.57 17.95
CA ASP A 256 -19.55 -21.29 19.24
C ASP A 256 -18.33 -22.21 19.51
N LYS A 257 -17.48 -22.39 18.49
CA LYS A 257 -16.12 -22.94 18.63
C LYS A 257 -15.15 -21.85 19.12
N PHE A 258 -15.40 -20.58 18.78
CA PHE A 258 -14.59 -19.42 19.18
C PHE A 258 -15.00 -18.81 20.54
N VAL A 259 -15.11 -19.68 21.56
CA VAL A 259 -15.34 -19.29 22.97
C VAL A 259 -14.01 -19.22 23.73
N LYS A 260 -13.89 -18.27 24.66
CA LYS A 260 -12.66 -18.04 25.44
C LYS A 260 -12.23 -19.32 26.18
N LEU A 261 -10.93 -19.63 26.12
CA LEU A 261 -10.25 -20.82 26.67
C LEU A 261 -10.57 -22.15 25.98
N LYS A 262 -11.48 -22.22 24.99
CA LYS A 262 -11.58 -23.41 24.12
C LYS A 262 -10.29 -23.61 23.33
N ILE A 263 -9.91 -24.87 23.17
CA ILE A 263 -8.83 -25.32 22.30
C ILE A 263 -9.49 -25.81 21.01
N ILE A 264 -9.02 -25.33 19.87
CA ILE A 264 -9.55 -25.67 18.55
C ILE A 264 -8.40 -26.04 17.62
N THR A 265 -8.65 -26.95 16.67
CA THR A 265 -7.73 -27.20 15.56
C THR A 265 -8.33 -26.60 14.30
N VAL A 266 -7.54 -25.77 13.62
CA VAL A 266 -7.88 -25.09 12.38
C VAL A 266 -7.15 -25.78 11.23
N PHE A 267 -7.85 -26.06 10.14
CA PHE A 267 -7.37 -26.71 8.92
C PHE A 267 -7.59 -25.77 7.72
N ASP A 268 -6.74 -25.88 6.70
CA ASP A 268 -6.85 -25.16 5.42
C ASP A 268 -7.11 -23.65 5.58
N TYR A 269 -6.35 -23.02 6.48
CA TYR A 269 -6.40 -21.57 6.72
C TYR A 269 -5.43 -20.82 5.83
N MET A 270 -5.71 -19.55 5.58
CA MET A 270 -4.76 -18.65 4.90
C MET A 270 -4.07 -17.74 5.93
N GLU A 271 -2.79 -17.42 5.72
CA GLU A 271 -2.15 -16.29 6.40
C GLU A 271 -1.99 -15.11 5.44
N CYS A 272 -2.52 -13.95 5.82
CA CYS A 272 -2.44 -12.71 5.06
C CYS A 272 -1.96 -11.57 5.97
N ASN A 273 -0.74 -11.05 5.71
CA ASN A 273 -0.12 -9.96 6.48
C ASN A 273 -0.08 -10.19 8.01
N GLY A 274 0.23 -11.41 8.47
CA GLY A 274 0.28 -11.75 9.90
C GLY A 274 -1.09 -11.92 10.57
N ILE A 275 -2.15 -12.10 9.78
CA ILE A 275 -3.51 -12.36 10.22
C ILE A 275 -3.98 -13.68 9.59
N LEU A 276 -4.50 -14.59 10.40
CA LEU A 276 -5.18 -15.79 9.92
C LEU A 276 -6.54 -15.43 9.30
N GLU A 277 -6.88 -16.07 8.19
CA GLU A 277 -8.19 -15.99 7.56
C GLU A 277 -8.79 -17.39 7.46
N ILE A 278 -9.96 -17.56 8.07
CA ILE A 278 -10.76 -18.78 8.08
C ILE A 278 -11.98 -18.52 7.20
N ASN A 279 -12.02 -19.22 6.07
CA ASN A 279 -13.01 -19.04 5.00
C ASN A 279 -13.88 -20.30 4.83
N GLU A 280 -14.68 -20.36 3.76
CA GLU A 280 -15.60 -21.47 3.46
C GLU A 280 -14.90 -22.82 3.16
N ALA A 281 -13.60 -22.81 2.81
CA ALA A 281 -12.80 -24.01 2.63
C ALA A 281 -12.03 -24.42 3.90
N SER A 282 -11.89 -23.51 4.87
CA SER A 282 -11.20 -23.77 6.14
C SER A 282 -12.10 -24.56 7.10
N SER A 283 -11.59 -25.64 7.69
CA SER A 283 -12.31 -26.39 8.72
C SER A 283 -11.83 -26.05 10.14
N VAL A 284 -12.73 -26.13 11.11
CA VAL A 284 -12.41 -25.95 12.54
C VAL A 284 -13.08 -27.04 13.37
N SER A 285 -12.30 -27.84 14.09
CA SER A 285 -12.78 -28.76 15.11
C SER A 285 -12.49 -28.21 16.51
N GLU A 286 -13.33 -28.59 17.47
CA GLU A 286 -13.03 -28.41 18.89
C GLU A 286 -12.16 -29.57 19.35
N VAL A 287 -11.02 -29.26 19.96
CA VAL A 287 -10.28 -30.24 20.75
C VAL A 287 -10.97 -30.30 22.11
N GLY A 288 -11.14 -31.49 22.67
CA GLY A 288 -11.61 -31.63 24.05
C GLY A 288 -10.68 -30.96 25.05
N LEU A 289 -10.93 -31.17 26.34
CA LEU A 289 -10.02 -30.71 27.40
C LEU A 289 -8.68 -31.46 27.28
N ASP A 290 -7.70 -30.87 26.57
CA ASP A 290 -6.30 -31.28 26.59
C ASP A 290 -5.58 -30.58 27.75
N PRO A 291 -5.36 -31.25 28.90
CA PRO A 291 -4.63 -30.66 30.03
C PRO A 291 -3.14 -30.40 29.71
N LYS A 292 -2.63 -30.81 28.54
CA LYS A 292 -1.25 -30.60 28.09
C LYS A 292 -1.14 -29.46 27.08
N PHE A 293 -2.20 -28.68 26.81
CA PHE A 293 -2.13 -27.47 25.97
C PHE A 293 -1.64 -26.24 26.76
N GLU A 294 -0.46 -26.33 27.36
CA GLU A 294 0.15 -25.18 28.04
C GLU A 294 0.64 -24.12 27.04
N VAL A 295 0.33 -22.85 27.34
CA VAL A 295 0.78 -21.69 26.55
C VAL A 295 1.50 -20.70 27.47
N PRO A 296 2.77 -20.36 27.20
CA PRO A 296 3.53 -19.38 27.98
C PRO A 296 2.79 -18.06 28.23
N ASN A 297 2.74 -17.65 29.51
CA ASN A 297 2.12 -16.39 29.97
C ASN A 297 2.72 -15.12 29.33
N SER A 298 3.90 -15.20 28.70
CA SER A 298 4.47 -14.15 27.84
C SER A 298 3.65 -13.94 26.57
N ILE A 299 3.28 -15.02 25.87
CA ILE A 299 2.49 -15.00 24.62
C ILE A 299 1.09 -14.45 24.90
N ILE A 300 0.43 -14.93 25.97
CA ILE A 300 -0.92 -14.48 26.36
C ILE A 300 -0.90 -12.97 26.68
N ARG A 301 0.09 -12.50 27.46
CA ARG A 301 0.25 -11.06 27.76
C ARG A 301 0.51 -10.23 26.49
N ASN A 302 1.31 -10.72 25.55
CA ASN A 302 1.55 -10.05 24.28
C ASN A 302 0.29 -9.97 23.40
N ALA A 303 -0.51 -11.03 23.32
CA ALA A 303 -1.75 -11.09 22.52
C ALA A 303 -2.87 -10.14 22.99
N ILE A 304 -2.83 -9.70 24.25
CA ILE A 304 -3.76 -8.72 24.83
C ILE A 304 -3.18 -7.31 24.95
N LYS A 305 -1.85 -7.15 24.79
CA LYS A 305 -1.14 -5.87 24.84
C LYS A 305 -1.59 -4.98 23.67
N THR A 306 -1.84 -3.70 23.96
CA THR A 306 -2.04 -2.68 22.92
C THR A 306 -0.68 -2.13 22.50
N PRO A 307 -0.37 -2.05 21.19
CA PRO A 307 0.89 -1.46 20.71
C PRO A 307 0.92 0.04 21.04
N LYS A 308 2.10 0.55 21.41
CA LYS A 308 2.29 1.96 21.74
C LYS A 308 2.28 2.84 20.49
N ILE A 309 1.73 4.04 20.59
CA ILE A 309 1.61 4.95 19.44
C ILE A 309 2.99 5.34 18.86
N ASN A 310 4.01 5.57 19.70
CA ASN A 310 5.38 5.82 19.22
C ASN A 310 6.02 4.62 18.48
N TYR A 311 5.56 3.39 18.73
CA TYR A 311 5.97 2.20 18.01
C TYR A 311 5.21 2.09 16.68
N LEU A 312 3.91 2.41 16.66
CA LEU A 312 3.11 2.45 15.42
C LEU A 312 3.68 3.44 14.39
N HIS A 313 4.15 4.62 14.83
CA HIS A 313 4.85 5.59 13.97
C HIS A 313 6.21 5.10 13.42
N LYS A 314 6.72 3.96 13.90
CA LYS A 314 7.94 3.29 13.41
C LYS A 314 7.64 2.02 12.60
N GLN A 315 6.37 1.66 12.39
CA GLN A 315 5.97 0.48 11.62
C GLN A 315 5.84 0.78 10.12
N ALA A 316 5.99 -0.25 9.30
CA ALA A 316 5.82 -0.13 7.86
C ALA A 316 4.39 0.25 7.47
N SER A 317 4.26 1.07 6.42
CA SER A 317 2.97 1.31 5.76
C SER A 317 2.41 -0.02 5.21
N GLY A 318 1.14 -0.30 5.51
CA GLY A 318 0.48 -1.58 5.28
C GLY A 318 0.28 -2.44 6.53
N THR A 319 1.02 -2.20 7.62
CA THR A 319 0.92 -2.96 8.88
C THR A 319 -0.49 -2.87 9.47
N MET A 320 -1.01 -4.01 9.91
CA MET A 320 -2.35 -4.14 10.48
C MET A 320 -2.32 -4.02 12.01
N VAL A 321 -3.25 -3.25 12.57
CA VAL A 321 -3.27 -2.84 13.97
C VAL A 321 -4.58 -3.23 14.64
N TYR A 322 -4.44 -3.78 15.85
CA TYR A 322 -5.48 -4.10 16.80
C TYR A 322 -5.06 -3.50 18.15
N GLY A 323 -5.99 -2.93 18.93
CA GLY A 323 -5.63 -2.27 20.19
C GLY A 323 -6.79 -1.54 20.88
N LEU A 324 -6.58 -1.11 22.12
CA LEU A 324 -7.52 -0.31 22.91
C LEU A 324 -6.88 1.02 23.28
N PHE A 325 -7.32 2.11 22.64
CA PHE A 325 -6.73 3.44 22.79
C PHE A 325 -7.74 4.42 23.41
N LYS A 326 -7.27 5.46 24.08
CA LYS A 326 -8.12 6.57 24.54
C LYS A 326 -8.45 7.48 23.35
N LEU A 327 -9.72 7.86 23.19
CA LEU A 327 -10.13 8.94 22.29
C LEU A 327 -9.77 10.29 22.94
N GLN A 328 -8.93 11.07 22.27
CA GLN A 328 -8.54 12.40 22.73
C GLN A 328 -9.27 13.52 21.98
N LYS A 329 -9.62 13.32 20.69
CA LYS A 329 -10.43 14.27 19.93
C LYS A 329 -11.26 13.59 18.83
N LYS A 330 -12.48 14.06 18.58
CA LYS A 330 -13.33 13.64 17.45
C LYS A 330 -13.56 14.82 16.50
N THR A 331 -13.29 14.64 15.21
CA THR A 331 -13.59 15.63 14.15
C THR A 331 -14.40 14.96 13.03
N VAL A 332 -15.63 15.43 12.82
CA VAL A 332 -16.55 14.91 11.79
C VAL A 332 -16.43 15.73 10.51
N ASN A 333 -16.15 15.07 9.40
CA ASN A 333 -16.07 15.66 8.06
C ASN A 333 -17.22 15.13 7.19
N LYS A 334 -17.47 15.72 6.00
CA LYS A 334 -18.60 15.37 5.12
C LYS A 334 -18.70 13.88 4.72
N THR A 335 -17.61 13.12 4.72
CA THR A 335 -17.58 11.72 4.25
C THR A 335 -16.85 10.74 5.19
N ASN A 336 -16.26 11.25 6.27
CA ASN A 336 -15.46 10.47 7.22
C ASN A 336 -15.36 11.17 8.57
N THR A 337 -14.85 10.44 9.57
CA THR A 337 -14.55 11.01 10.89
C THR A 337 -13.11 10.70 11.26
N VAL A 338 -12.41 11.72 11.73
CA VAL A 338 -11.07 11.59 12.31
C VAL A 338 -11.22 11.44 13.82
N TYR A 339 -10.81 10.29 14.34
CA TYR A 339 -10.68 10.03 15.77
C TYR A 339 -9.21 10.13 16.13
N GLU A 340 -8.81 11.17 16.84
CA GLU A 340 -7.46 11.29 17.36
C GLU A 340 -7.34 10.44 18.63
N ILE A 341 -6.56 9.36 18.54
CA ILE A 341 -6.26 8.48 19.67
C ILE A 341 -4.95 8.89 20.34
N GLN A 342 -4.87 8.68 21.65
CA GLN A 342 -3.70 9.04 22.46
C GLN A 342 -3.32 7.93 23.44
N ASP A 343 -2.01 7.80 23.69
CA ASP A 343 -1.43 7.14 24.86
C ASP A 343 -0.26 7.98 25.41
N ASN A 344 0.42 7.51 26.46
CA ASN A 344 1.54 8.22 27.08
C ASN A 344 2.81 8.33 26.20
N THR A 345 2.75 7.93 24.94
CA THR A 345 3.85 7.99 23.96
C THR A 345 3.52 8.84 22.72
N GLY A 346 2.31 9.40 22.64
CA GLY A 346 1.91 10.36 21.59
C GLY A 346 0.45 10.21 21.14
N SER A 347 0.12 10.93 20.06
CA SER A 347 -1.18 10.86 19.38
C SER A 347 -1.06 10.22 17.99
N MET A 348 -2.17 9.67 17.48
CA MET A 348 -2.31 9.18 16.10
C MET A 348 -3.74 9.40 15.60
N LYS A 349 -3.90 9.69 14.30
CA LYS A 349 -5.21 9.92 13.68
C LYS A 349 -5.76 8.62 13.08
N VAL A 350 -6.95 8.23 13.50
CA VAL A 350 -7.74 7.12 12.93
C VAL A 350 -8.81 7.72 12.02
N VAL A 351 -8.92 7.25 10.79
CA VAL A 351 -9.95 7.69 9.84
C VAL A 351 -11.00 6.59 9.69
N GLY A 352 -12.22 6.88 10.11
CA GLY A 352 -13.39 6.02 9.93
C GLY A 352 -14.27 6.52 8.78
N ASN A 353 -14.50 5.64 7.81
CA ASN A 353 -15.39 5.85 6.66
C ASN A 353 -16.60 4.90 6.76
N GLY A 354 -17.69 5.18 6.03
CA GLY A 354 -18.86 4.28 5.97
C GLY A 354 -19.45 4.00 7.36
N LYS A 355 -19.60 2.73 7.74
CA LYS A 355 -20.04 2.30 9.09
C LYS A 355 -19.18 2.79 10.26
N TRP A 356 -17.99 3.35 10.01
CA TRP A 356 -17.11 3.97 11.01
C TRP A 356 -17.09 5.50 10.97
N HIS A 357 -17.91 6.11 10.11
CA HIS A 357 -18.21 7.54 10.15
C HIS A 357 -19.18 7.83 11.32
N ASP A 358 -18.92 8.94 12.01
CA ASP A 358 -19.71 9.55 13.09
C ASP A 358 -20.28 8.61 14.18
N ILE A 359 -19.50 7.62 14.61
CA ILE A 359 -19.95 6.70 15.67
C ILE A 359 -20.16 7.43 17.00
N LYS A 360 -21.06 6.90 17.84
CA LYS A 360 -21.44 7.48 19.15
C LYS A 360 -20.33 7.30 20.21
N CYS A 361 -19.28 8.11 20.12
CA CYS A 361 -18.20 8.23 21.10
C CYS A 361 -17.92 9.70 21.47
N GLU A 362 -17.38 9.91 22.66
CA GLU A 362 -17.02 11.19 23.28
C GLU A 362 -15.54 11.21 23.67
N GLU A 363 -14.97 12.40 23.85
CA GLU A 363 -13.58 12.53 24.33
C GLU A 363 -13.43 11.88 25.72
N GLY A 364 -12.34 11.12 25.91
CA GLY A 364 -12.15 10.29 27.10
C GLY A 364 -12.73 8.87 27.02
N ASP A 365 -13.61 8.55 26.07
CA ASP A 365 -13.97 7.15 25.78
C ASP A 365 -12.75 6.34 25.30
N LYS A 366 -12.85 5.01 25.32
CA LYS A 366 -11.81 4.14 24.76
C LYS A 366 -12.32 3.43 23.50
N LEU A 367 -11.58 3.55 22.40
CA LEU A 367 -11.86 2.89 21.14
C LEU A 367 -11.05 1.59 21.06
N ARG A 368 -11.73 0.43 21.00
CA ARG A 368 -11.07 -0.82 20.62
C ARG A 368 -11.13 -0.98 19.10
N LEU A 369 -9.97 -0.85 18.48
CA LEU A 369 -9.76 -0.99 17.04
C LEU A 369 -9.41 -2.45 16.72
N TYR A 370 -9.99 -2.96 15.64
CA TYR A 370 -9.69 -4.26 15.06
C TYR A 370 -9.43 -4.10 13.56
N CYS A 371 -8.35 -4.72 13.08
CA CYS A 371 -8.03 -4.79 11.65
C CYS A 371 -7.97 -3.41 10.95
N PHE A 372 -7.38 -2.40 11.59
CA PHE A 372 -7.08 -1.10 10.95
C PHE A 372 -5.71 -1.14 10.28
N GLN A 373 -5.53 -0.46 9.15
CA GLN A 373 -4.26 -0.46 8.42
C GLN A 373 -3.51 0.87 8.62
N LEU A 374 -2.23 0.81 8.99
CA LEU A 374 -1.35 1.97 8.96
C LEU A 374 -1.06 2.38 7.52
N ARG A 375 -1.29 3.66 7.19
CA ARG A 375 -0.91 4.25 5.90
C ARG A 375 -0.30 5.63 6.10
N THR A 376 0.75 5.93 5.34
CA THR A 376 1.26 7.30 5.20
C THR A 376 0.40 8.06 4.19
N ILE A 377 -0.19 9.18 4.60
CA ILE A 377 -1.02 10.05 3.77
C ILE A 377 -0.62 11.49 4.11
N ASP A 378 -0.28 12.32 3.12
CA ASP A 378 0.20 13.69 3.32
C ASP A 378 1.41 13.73 4.27
N TYR A 379 2.38 12.84 4.04
CA TYR A 379 3.57 12.61 4.88
C TYR A 379 3.32 12.20 6.35
N THR A 380 2.06 12.05 6.77
CA THR A 380 1.69 11.68 8.15
C THR A 380 1.15 10.24 8.21
N MET A 381 1.53 9.48 9.24
CA MET A 381 0.97 8.14 9.46
C MET A 381 -0.41 8.22 10.12
N LYS A 382 -1.38 7.55 9.48
CA LYS A 382 -2.79 7.50 9.88
C LYS A 382 -3.24 6.04 9.92
N LEU A 383 -4.17 5.70 10.82
CA LEU A 383 -4.86 4.41 10.83
C LEU A 383 -6.12 4.51 9.97
N MET A 384 -6.17 3.74 8.88
CA MET A 384 -7.29 3.72 7.94
C MET A 384 -8.16 2.49 8.17
N CYS A 385 -9.48 2.65 8.14
CA CYS A 385 -10.38 1.49 8.05
C CYS A 385 -10.36 0.87 6.64
N GLY A 386 -10.36 -0.46 6.57
CA GLY A 386 -10.74 -1.25 5.40
C GLY A 386 -12.05 -2.00 5.63
N ILE A 387 -12.47 -2.83 4.67
CA ILE A 387 -13.75 -3.55 4.69
C ILE A 387 -13.95 -4.40 5.97
N HIS A 388 -12.90 -5.09 6.40
CA HIS A 388 -12.89 -5.95 7.59
C HIS A 388 -12.61 -5.20 8.91
N SER A 389 -12.41 -3.87 8.91
CA SER A 389 -12.16 -3.13 10.15
C SER A 389 -13.40 -3.10 11.05
N PHE A 390 -13.18 -3.13 12.37
CA PHE A 390 -14.23 -3.03 13.39
C PHE A 390 -13.82 -2.11 14.55
N ILE A 391 -14.74 -1.27 15.02
CA ILE A 391 -14.56 -0.43 16.22
C ILE A 391 -15.59 -0.85 17.28
N LYS A 392 -15.12 -1.18 18.49
CA LYS A 392 -15.97 -1.23 19.70
C LYS A 392 -15.65 -0.04 20.60
N VAL A 393 -16.62 0.87 20.77
CA VAL A 393 -16.55 1.94 21.78
C VAL A 393 -16.71 1.31 23.16
N ILE A 394 -15.89 1.75 24.12
CA ILE A 394 -16.03 1.46 25.54
C ILE A 394 -16.23 2.80 26.23
N LYS A 395 -17.44 3.05 26.72
CA LYS A 395 -17.79 4.29 27.41
C LYS A 395 -17.01 4.45 28.70
N THR A 396 -16.45 5.63 28.92
CA THR A 396 -15.86 5.98 30.22
C THR A 396 -16.99 6.29 31.20
N LYS A 397 -16.95 5.70 32.41
CA LYS A 397 -17.91 6.02 33.47
C LYS A 397 -17.75 7.49 33.85
N LYS A 398 -18.74 8.32 33.50
CA LYS A 398 -18.92 9.63 34.13
C LYS A 398 -19.42 9.36 35.55
N ASN A 399 -18.57 9.56 36.55
CA ASN A 399 -19.06 9.70 37.92
C ASN A 399 -20.00 10.90 37.93
N LYS A 400 -21.23 10.74 38.44
CA LYS A 400 -22.02 11.90 38.84
C LYS A 400 -21.24 12.63 39.92
N LYS A 401 -20.59 13.76 39.58
CA LYS A 401 -20.53 14.86 40.55
C LYS A 401 -21.95 15.39 40.60
N GLU A 402 -22.67 15.05 41.66
CA GLU A 402 -23.92 15.72 41.95
C GLU A 402 -23.59 17.18 42.27
N SER A 403 -24.22 18.09 41.55
CA SER A 403 -24.29 19.49 41.92
C SER A 403 -25.21 19.59 43.13
N MET A 404 -24.68 19.29 44.32
CA MET A 404 -25.24 19.79 45.57
C MET A 404 -25.06 21.30 45.57
N ASN A 405 -26.02 21.99 44.95
CA ASN A 405 -26.22 23.41 45.17
C ASN A 405 -26.70 23.55 46.61
N PHE A 406 -25.80 24.00 47.49
CA PHE A 406 -26.22 24.59 48.75
C PHE A 406 -26.71 26.02 48.45
N ASN A 407 -28.00 26.23 48.66
CA ASN A 407 -28.70 27.51 48.74
C ASN A 407 -29.64 27.41 49.94
#